data_AF-A0A4S2QPT0-F1
#
_entry.id   AF-A0A4S2QPT0-F1
#
_cell.length_a   1.000
_cell.length_b   1.000
_cell.length_c   1.000
_cell.angle_alpha   90.00
_cell.angle_beta   90.00
_cell.angle_gamma   90.00
#
_symmetry.space_group_name_H-M   'P 1'
#
loop_
_entity.id
_entity.type
_entity.pdbx_description
1 polymer ?
#
loop_
_entity_poly.entity_id
_entity_poly.type
_entity_poly.pdbx_seq_one_letter_code
_entity_poly.pdbx_strand_id
1 'polypeptide(L)'
;MAVTSPFFIVSTEACDTYQRWKEEEFDINHLFSLEKREYRYKVTLLHVIVGDFDCLEEEKKKLIRYLLDKGANVNARDSFGKTPLHNSHDKEVTQILLRCRC
;
A
#
# COMPACT_ATOMS: atom_id res chain seq x y z
N MET A 1 -5.36 21.22 -4.74
CA MET A 1 -6.13 19.97 -4.56
C MET A 1 -5.29 18.85 -5.14
N ALA A 2 -4.29 18.38 -4.39
CA ALA A 2 -3.50 17.24 -4.79
C ALA A 2 -4.23 16.00 -4.26
N VAL A 3 -5.00 15.36 -5.13
CA VAL A 3 -5.50 14.02 -4.85
C VAL A 3 -4.27 13.11 -4.81
N THR A 4 -3.88 12.63 -3.62
CA THR A 4 -2.81 11.64 -3.53
C THR A 4 -3.39 10.30 -3.93
N SER A 5 -3.61 10.20 -5.24
CA SER A 5 -4.00 8.99 -5.91
C SER A 5 -2.98 7.90 -5.60
N PRO A 6 -3.37 6.62 -5.45
CA PRO A 6 -2.40 5.53 -5.34
C PRO A 6 -1.40 5.55 -6.51
N PHE A 7 -1.84 6.05 -7.67
CA PHE A 7 -0.99 6.32 -8.84
C PHE A 7 0.12 7.35 -8.59
N PHE A 8 -0.09 8.35 -7.73
CA PHE A 8 0.92 9.33 -7.38
C PHE A 8 2.08 8.69 -6.61
N ILE A 9 1.77 7.82 -5.64
CA ILE A 9 2.76 7.09 -4.80
C ILE A 9 3.71 6.27 -5.67
N VAL A 10 3.18 5.54 -6.65
CA VAL A 10 4.02 4.69 -7.52
C VAL A 10 4.76 5.51 -8.57
N SER A 11 4.20 6.65 -8.99
CA SER A 11 4.82 7.52 -9.98
C SER A 11 6.03 8.31 -9.46
N THR A 12 6.11 8.54 -8.14
CA THR A 12 7.21 9.33 -7.54
C THR A 12 8.48 8.53 -7.32
N GLU A 13 8.42 7.19 -7.26
CA GLU A 13 9.58 6.37 -6.86
C GLU A 13 10.45 5.86 -8.01
N ALA A 14 9.94 5.73 -9.25
CA ALA A 14 10.73 5.63 -10.49
C ALA A 14 9.80 5.54 -11.71
N CYS A 15 10.20 6.13 -12.85
CA CYS A 15 9.46 6.06 -14.12
C CYS A 15 9.11 4.61 -14.52
N ASP A 16 9.99 3.66 -14.19
CA ASP A 16 9.83 2.25 -14.56
C ASP A 16 8.80 1.50 -13.72
N THR A 17 8.60 1.88 -12.45
CA THR A 17 7.68 1.16 -11.55
C THR A 17 6.24 1.27 -12.03
N TYR A 18 5.85 2.45 -12.50
CA TYR A 18 4.53 2.68 -13.08
C TYR A 18 4.32 1.89 -14.38
N GLN A 19 5.31 1.87 -15.27
CA GLN A 19 5.18 1.13 -16.55
C GLN A 19 5.04 -0.37 -16.31
N ARG A 20 5.86 -0.94 -15.41
CA ARG A 20 5.75 -2.35 -15.02
C ARG A 20 4.39 -2.68 -14.43
N TRP A 21 3.89 -1.84 -13.53
CA TRP A 21 2.57 -2.06 -12.94
C TRP A 21 1.44 -1.98 -13.97
N LYS A 22 1.57 -1.11 -14.98
CA LYS A 22 0.65 -1.01 -16.12
C LYS A 22 0.68 -2.26 -16.99
N GLU A 23 1.86 -2.82 -17.25
CA GLU A 23 2.02 -4.09 -17.98
C GLU A 23 1.36 -5.26 -17.23
N GLU A 24 1.32 -5.19 -15.91
CA GLU A 24 0.62 -6.14 -15.02
C GLU A 24 -0.86 -5.77 -14.78
N GLU A 25 -1.46 -4.98 -15.66
CA GLU A 25 -2.88 -4.57 -15.61
C GLU A 25 -3.31 -3.94 -14.28
N PHE A 26 -2.38 -3.27 -13.60
CA PHE A 26 -2.58 -2.65 -12.29
C PHE A 26 -3.05 -3.63 -11.20
N ASP A 27 -2.44 -4.83 -11.12
CA ASP A 27 -2.69 -5.76 -10.02
C ASP A 27 -2.58 -5.05 -8.66
N ILE A 28 -3.70 -5.01 -7.93
CA ILE A 28 -3.83 -4.33 -6.65
C ILE A 28 -2.94 -4.95 -5.56
N ASN A 29 -2.53 -6.21 -5.75
CA ASN A 29 -1.67 -6.98 -4.86
C ASN A 29 -0.22 -7.06 -5.33
N HIS A 30 0.15 -6.27 -6.35
CA HIS A 30 1.50 -6.22 -6.87
C HIS A 30 2.53 -5.97 -5.76
N LEU A 31 3.62 -6.76 -5.80
CA LEU A 31 4.74 -6.68 -4.87
C LEU A 31 5.84 -5.77 -5.46
N PHE A 32 5.75 -4.48 -5.14
CA PHE A 32 6.72 -3.48 -5.53
C PHE A 32 8.08 -3.78 -4.90
N SER A 33 9.13 -3.81 -5.72
CA SER A 33 10.51 -3.95 -5.23
C SER A 33 11.09 -2.57 -4.96
N LEU A 34 11.23 -2.24 -3.68
CA LEU A 34 11.76 -0.96 -3.21
C LEU A 34 13.19 -1.14 -2.70
N GLU A 35 14.01 -0.11 -2.86
CA GLU A 35 15.41 -0.10 -2.43
C GLU A 35 15.62 0.99 -1.39
N LYS A 36 16.07 0.60 -0.19
CA LYS A 36 16.42 1.56 0.87
C LYS A 36 17.82 1.25 1.38
N ARG A 37 18.78 2.12 1.01
CA ARG A 37 20.20 2.23 1.43
C ARG A 37 21.02 0.92 1.53
N GLU A 38 20.55 -0.06 2.28
CA GLU A 38 21.25 -1.31 2.64
C GLU A 38 20.44 -2.57 2.30
N TYR A 39 19.17 -2.46 1.90
CA TYR A 39 18.36 -3.62 1.53
C TYR A 39 17.31 -3.31 0.45
N ARG A 40 17.07 -4.33 -0.39
CA ARG A 40 15.92 -4.39 -1.30
C ARG A 40 14.82 -5.17 -0.61
N TYR A 41 13.62 -4.60 -0.57
CA TYR A 41 12.46 -5.23 0.04
C TYR A 41 11.26 -5.15 -0.89
N LYS A 42 10.30 -6.07 -0.72
CA LYS A 42 9.07 -6.09 -1.49
C LYS A 42 7.88 -5.78 -0.62
N VAL A 43 7.02 -4.87 -1.06
CA VAL A 43 5.81 -4.47 -0.34
C VAL A 43 4.64 -4.34 -1.30
N THR A 44 3.43 -4.53 -0.80
CA THR A 44 2.23 -4.18 -1.56
C THR A 44 1.84 -2.73 -1.33
N LEU A 45 1.01 -2.18 -2.21
CA LEU A 45 0.48 -0.82 -2.06
C LEU A 45 -0.21 -0.61 -0.70
N LEU A 46 -0.88 -1.65 -0.19
CA LEU A 46 -1.54 -1.60 1.12
C LEU A 46 -0.54 -1.48 2.28
N HIS A 47 0.65 -2.10 2.21
CA HIS A 47 1.69 -1.91 3.23
C HIS A 47 2.18 -0.46 3.25
N VAL A 48 2.41 0.10 2.06
CA VAL A 48 2.93 1.45 1.87
C VAL A 48 1.96 2.46 2.48
N ILE A 49 0.66 2.32 2.18
CA ILE A 49 -0.36 3.24 2.69
C ILE A 49 -0.60 3.06 4.19
N VAL A 50 -0.48 1.87 4.76
CA VAL A 50 -0.76 1.66 6.19
C VAL A 50 0.36 2.18 7.10
N GLY A 51 1.62 2.02 6.69
CA GLY A 51 2.82 2.36 7.47
C GLY A 51 2.96 3.84 7.83
N ASP A 52 3.84 4.52 7.13
CA ASP A 52 4.20 5.93 7.38
C ASP A 52 4.14 6.71 6.09
N PHE A 53 2.98 7.33 5.84
CA PHE A 53 2.81 8.39 4.87
C PHE A 53 2.26 9.60 5.63
N ASP A 54 2.91 10.76 5.50
CA ASP A 54 2.44 12.06 6.00
C ASP A 54 1.24 12.56 5.17
N CYS A 55 0.21 11.73 5.03
CA CYS A 55 -1.06 12.10 4.41
C CYS A 55 -2.07 12.50 5.49
N LEU A 56 -3.06 13.32 5.12
CA LEU A 56 -4.21 13.61 5.99
C LEU A 56 -4.89 12.30 6.40
N GLU A 57 -5.10 12.09 7.71
CA GLU A 57 -5.61 10.83 8.28
C GLU A 57 -6.91 10.35 7.61
N GLU A 58 -7.80 11.28 7.26
CA GLU A 58 -9.08 10.97 6.61
C GLU A 58 -8.92 10.48 5.17
N GLU A 59 -7.92 10.99 4.43
CA GLU A 59 -7.63 10.54 3.08
C GLU A 59 -7.00 9.14 3.10
N LYS A 60 -6.08 8.90 4.05
CA LYS A 60 -5.48 7.58 4.29
C LYS A 60 -6.56 6.52 4.53
N LYS A 61 -7.52 6.78 5.43
CA LYS A 61 -8.64 5.85 5.72
C LYS A 61 -9.50 5.58 4.50
N LYS A 62 -9.84 6.61 3.71
CA LYS A 62 -10.61 6.46 2.46
C LYS A 62 -9.87 5.62 1.45
N LEU A 63 -8.56 5.84 1.30
CA LEU A 63 -7.74 5.09 0.36
C LEU A 63 -7.60 3.63 0.76
N ILE A 64 -7.40 3.35 2.05
CA ILE A 64 -7.36 1.98 2.57
C ILE A 64 -8.68 1.26 2.28
N ARG A 65 -9.83 1.89 2.57
CA ARG A 65 -11.16 1.32 2.25
C ARG A 65 -11.31 1.06 0.76
N TYR A 66 -10.92 2.03 -0.08
CA TYR A 66 -10.97 1.88 -1.53
C TYR A 66 -10.14 0.69 -2.03
N LEU A 67 -8.91 0.52 -1.53
CA LEU A 67 -8.07 -0.63 -1.92
C LEU A 67 -8.68 -1.96 -1.46
N LEU A 68 -9.23 -2.02 -0.25
CA LEU A 68 -9.90 -3.21 0.26
C LEU A 68 -11.15 -3.56 -0.58
N ASP A 69 -11.97 -2.56 -0.94
CA ASP A 69 -13.12 -2.73 -1.84
C ASP A 69 -12.71 -3.22 -3.23
N LYS A 70 -11.48 -2.91 -3.67
CA LYS A 70 -10.88 -3.40 -4.91
C LYS A 70 -10.25 -4.78 -4.80
N GLY A 71 -10.32 -5.44 -3.64
CA GLY A 71 -9.78 -6.78 -3.44
C GLY A 71 -8.31 -6.80 -3.03
N ALA A 72 -7.78 -5.71 -2.47
CA ALA A 72 -6.47 -5.74 -1.84
C ALA A 72 -6.46 -6.78 -0.71
N ASN A 73 -5.47 -7.66 -0.76
CA ASN A 73 -5.27 -8.72 0.21
C ASN A 73 -4.78 -8.11 1.52
N VAL A 74 -5.69 -8.02 2.49
CA VAL A 74 -5.43 -7.52 3.85
C VAL A 74 -4.36 -8.34 4.59
N ASN A 75 -4.14 -9.59 4.17
CA ASN A 75 -3.15 -10.52 4.70
C ASN A 75 -1.94 -10.72 3.78
N ALA A 76 -1.76 -9.87 2.77
CA ALA A 76 -0.57 -9.93 1.91
C ALA A 76 0.69 -9.88 2.77
N ARG A 77 1.71 -10.64 2.38
CA ARG A 77 3.00 -10.64 3.08
C ARG A 77 4.03 -9.89 2.26
N ASP A 78 4.73 -8.96 2.91
CA ASP A 78 5.92 -8.31 2.36
C ASP A 78 7.11 -9.29 2.33
N SER A 79 8.27 -8.85 1.81
CA SER A 79 9.48 -9.69 1.77
C SER A 79 10.06 -10.05 3.14
N PHE A 80 9.62 -9.39 4.21
CA PHE A 80 9.96 -9.71 5.59
C PHE A 80 8.92 -10.61 6.28
N GLY A 81 7.86 -11.01 5.56
CA GLY A 81 6.76 -11.80 6.10
C GLY A 81 5.75 -10.99 6.92
N LYS A 82 5.89 -9.66 6.96
CA LYS A 82 4.94 -8.76 7.63
C LYS A 82 3.69 -8.59 6.78
N THR A 83 2.56 -8.39 7.44
CA THR A 83 1.29 -8.01 6.80
C THR A 83 1.08 -6.50 6.94
N PRO A 84 0.15 -5.88 6.19
CA PRO A 84 -0.14 -4.45 6.34
C PRO A 84 -0.48 -4.08 7.79
N LEU A 85 -1.15 -4.98 8.52
CA LEU A 85 -1.47 -4.80 9.93
C LEU A 85 -0.23 -4.65 10.83
N HIS A 86 0.87 -5.34 10.52
CA HIS A 86 2.13 -5.22 11.27
C HIS A 86 2.76 -3.83 11.14
N ASN A 87 2.43 -3.09 10.07
CA ASN A 87 2.89 -1.73 9.84
C ASN A 87 1.88 -0.68 10.35
N SER A 88 0.76 -1.09 10.93
CA SER A 88 -0.25 -0.15 11.41
C SER A 88 0.13 0.42 12.77
N HIS A 89 0.18 1.75 12.85
CA HIS A 89 0.39 2.48 14.12
C HIS A 89 -0.88 3.15 14.63
N ASP A 90 -1.90 3.29 13.78
CA ASP A 90 -3.18 3.93 14.09
C ASP A 90 -4.24 2.87 14.47
N LYS A 91 -4.90 3.10 15.61
CA LYS A 91 -5.99 2.27 16.11
C LYS A 91 -7.16 2.19 15.13
N GLU A 92 -7.52 3.28 14.47
CA GLU A 92 -8.65 3.29 13.54
C GLU A 92 -8.31 2.53 12.25
N VAL A 93 -7.10 2.71 11.72
CA VAL A 93 -6.60 1.92 10.59
C VAL A 93 -6.55 0.42 10.94
N THR A 94 -6.07 0.09 12.13
CA THR A 94 -6.07 -1.28 12.65
C THR A 94 -7.49 -1.86 12.65
N GLN A 95 -8.49 -1.10 13.10
CA GLN A 95 -9.89 -1.54 13.10
C GLN A 95 -10.44 -1.74 11.69
N ILE A 96 -10.09 -0.89 10.72
CA ILE A 96 -10.51 -1.06 9.33
C ILE A 96 -9.97 -2.38 8.77
N LEU A 97 -8.68 -2.66 8.98
CA LEU A 97 -8.04 -3.89 8.51
C LEU A 97 -8.61 -5.15 9.20
N LEU A 98 -8.91 -5.09 10.50
CA LEU A 98 -9.50 -6.20 11.25
C LEU A 98 -10.98 -6.48 10.87
N ARG A 99 -11.71 -5.45 10.43
CA ARG A 99 -13.11 -5.58 10.06
C ARG A 99 -13.31 -6.33 8.75
N CYS A 100 -12.30 -6.36 7.88
CA CYS A 100 -12.26 -7.24 6.71
C CYS A 100 -12.06 -8.69 7.14
N ARG A 101 -13.12 -9.33 7.67
CA ARG A 101 -13.19 -10.79 7.76
C ARG A 101 -13.27 -11.36 6.35
N CYS A 102 -12.14 -11.88 5.88
CA CYS A 102 -12.10 -12.93 4.87
C CYS A 102 -12.96 -14.13 5.28
#